data_AF-A0A5D2HXK2-F1
#
_entry.id   AF-A0A5D2HXK2-F1
#
_cell.length_a   1.000
_cell.length_b   1.000
_cell.length_c   1.000
_cell.angle_alpha   90.00
_cell.angle_beta   90.00
_cell.angle_gamma   90.00
#
_symmetry.space_group_name_H-M   'P 1'
#
loop_
_entity.id
_entity.type
_entity.pdbx_description
1 polymer ?
#
loop_
_entity_poly.entity_id
_entity_poly.type
_entity_poly.pdbx_seq_one_letter_code
_entity_poly.pdbx_strand_id
1 'polypeptide(L)'
;MTSVEFVFILHFMIEMLGIIDELCKALQYKSQDILNEVVELLVFSSALVPRDNYKDFRAEDICKLMNDFYLNDFTEQEKLHMKIQLDHFQLDAYQSTELQKASTIVELCQVLAKTNKSSIYPFLDRIIHLVPIERAFSAMKIMTTRLHNIMEDDFLSTYLVGHIEKEIAQEFSADSIIGEFYLMKKQRVQFRIPSIEKYD
;
A
#
# COMPACT_ATOMS: atom_id res chain seq x y z
N MET A 1 -3.54 8.46 7.95
CA MET A 1 -4.31 7.24 7.67
C MET A 1 -3.99 6.24 8.76
N THR A 2 -4.97 5.52 9.31
CA THR A 2 -4.66 4.46 10.29
C THR A 2 -4.06 3.24 9.57
N SER A 3 -3.25 2.43 10.26
CA SER A 3 -2.65 1.25 9.62
C SER A 3 -3.71 0.24 9.13
N VAL A 4 -4.91 0.25 9.73
CA VAL A 4 -6.03 -0.61 9.29
C VAL A 4 -6.66 -0.08 8.01
N GLU A 5 -6.90 1.23 7.93
CA GLU A 5 -7.34 1.88 6.68
C GLU A 5 -6.33 1.64 5.55
N PHE A 6 -5.03 1.71 5.84
CA PHE A 6 -3.97 1.42 4.87
C PHE A 6 -4.03 -0.02 4.37
N VAL A 7 -4.04 -0.99 5.29
CA VAL A 7 -4.02 -2.42 4.93
C VAL A 7 -5.25 -2.77 4.09
N PHE A 8 -6.42 -2.22 4.44
CA PHE A 8 -7.63 -2.41 3.64
C PHE A 8 -7.49 -1.80 2.24
N ILE A 9 -7.05 -0.55 2.13
CA ILE A 9 -6.86 0.11 0.84
C ILE A 9 -5.86 -0.67 -0.02
N LEU A 10 -4.73 -1.06 0.56
CA LEU A 10 -3.70 -1.82 -0.14
C LEU A 10 -4.23 -3.18 -0.61
N HIS A 11 -4.95 -3.91 0.24
CA HIS A 11 -5.55 -5.19 -0.11
C HIS A 11 -6.59 -5.02 -1.23
N PHE A 12 -7.51 -4.07 -1.08
CA PHE A 12 -8.50 -3.75 -2.11
C PHE A 12 -7.85 -3.42 -3.45
N MET A 13 -6.79 -2.62 -3.45
CA MET A 13 -6.06 -2.27 -4.66
C MET A 13 -5.38 -3.49 -5.29
N ILE A 14 -4.75 -4.37 -4.51
CA ILE A 14 -4.13 -5.61 -5.01
C ILE A 14 -5.17 -6.51 -5.68
N GLU A 15 -6.32 -6.73 -5.05
CA GLU A 15 -7.39 -7.55 -5.62
C GLU A 15 -7.93 -6.94 -6.92
N MET A 16 -8.17 -5.63 -6.94
CA MET A 16 -8.59 -4.92 -8.14
C MET A 16 -7.55 -5.01 -9.27
N LEU A 17 -6.25 -4.91 -8.96
CA LEU A 17 -5.19 -5.12 -9.95
C LEU A 17 -5.22 -6.54 -10.50
N GLY A 18 -5.50 -7.54 -9.66
CA GLY A 18 -5.63 -8.96 -10.05
C GLY A 18 -6.77 -9.21 -11.04
N ILE A 19 -7.98 -8.73 -10.71
CA ILE A 19 -9.16 -8.84 -11.59
C ILE A 19 -8.88 -8.20 -12.95
N ILE A 20 -8.29 -7.00 -12.94
CA ILE A 20 -8.01 -6.27 -14.18
C ILE A 20 -6.91 -6.96 -15.01
N ASP A 21 -5.89 -7.53 -14.37
CA ASP A 21 -4.86 -8.30 -15.07
C ASP A 21 -5.42 -9.57 -15.72
N GLU A 22 -6.32 -10.30 -15.05
CA GLU A 22 -7.01 -11.46 -15.63
C GLU A 22 -7.81 -11.07 -16.88
N LEU A 23 -8.53 -9.95 -16.83
CA LEU A 23 -9.26 -9.41 -17.97
C LEU A 23 -8.33 -9.02 -19.12
N CYS A 24 -7.22 -8.33 -18.83
CA CYS A 24 -6.21 -7.99 -19.84
C CYS A 24 -5.61 -9.25 -20.49
N LYS A 25 -5.33 -10.31 -19.70
CA LYS A 25 -4.84 -11.60 -20.20
C LYS A 25 -5.87 -12.31 -21.07
N ALA A 26 -7.14 -12.33 -20.67
CA ALA A 26 -8.23 -12.92 -21.46
C ALA A 26 -8.37 -12.23 -22.84
N LEU A 27 -8.06 -10.93 -22.90
CA LEU A 27 -8.00 -10.13 -24.12
C LEU A 27 -6.65 -10.21 -24.86
N GLN A 28 -5.71 -11.05 -24.40
CA GLN A 28 -4.35 -11.22 -24.95
C GLN A 28 -3.53 -9.92 -25.00
N TYR A 29 -3.84 -8.96 -24.14
CA TYR A 29 -3.24 -7.64 -24.17
C TYR A 29 -2.08 -7.56 -23.16
N LYS A 30 -0.85 -7.34 -23.64
CA LYS A 30 0.34 -7.17 -22.79
C LYS A 30 0.78 -5.73 -22.76
N SER A 31 1.09 -5.21 -21.58
CA SER A 31 1.73 -3.91 -21.46
C SER A 31 2.99 -3.95 -20.62
N GLN A 32 4.04 -3.40 -21.21
CA GLN A 32 5.30 -3.14 -20.55
C GLN A 32 5.18 -2.12 -19.40
N ASP A 33 4.31 -1.12 -19.51
CA ASP A 33 4.18 -0.06 -18.49
C ASP A 33 3.61 -0.59 -17.18
N ILE A 34 2.65 -1.53 -17.24
CA ILE A 34 2.09 -2.17 -16.04
C ILE A 34 3.15 -3.05 -15.38
N LEU A 35 3.90 -3.81 -16.20
CA LEU A 35 5.00 -4.62 -15.69
C LEU A 35 6.04 -3.76 -14.99
N ASN A 36 6.34 -2.58 -15.53
CA ASN A 36 7.27 -1.64 -14.89
C ASN A 36 6.74 -1.18 -13.51
N GLU A 37 5.48 -0.74 -13.40
CA GLU A 37 4.87 -0.32 -12.12
C GLU A 37 4.87 -1.45 -11.07
N VAL A 38 4.54 -2.69 -11.48
CA VAL A 38 4.52 -3.86 -10.58
C VAL A 38 5.93 -4.26 -10.15
N VAL A 39 6.90 -4.22 -11.07
CA VAL A 39 8.31 -4.50 -10.76
C VAL A 39 8.87 -3.48 -9.79
N GLU A 40 8.59 -2.19 -9.99
CA GLU A 40 9.01 -1.12 -9.06
C GLU A 40 8.45 -1.35 -7.65
N LEU A 41 7.16 -1.70 -7.54
CA LEU A 41 6.54 -2.02 -6.25
C LEU A 41 7.20 -3.23 -5.57
N LEU A 42 7.53 -4.27 -6.34
CA LEU A 42 8.21 -5.46 -5.83
C LEU A 42 9.63 -5.14 -5.34
N VAL A 43 10.39 -4.36 -6.12
CA VAL A 43 11.72 -3.88 -5.74
C VAL A 43 11.64 -3.09 -4.44
N PHE A 44 10.67 -2.17 -4.33
CA PHE A 44 10.46 -1.37 -3.14
C PHE A 44 10.11 -2.21 -1.91
N SER A 45 9.19 -3.17 -2.07
CA SER A 45 8.82 -4.10 -1.01
C SER A 45 9.99 -4.95 -0.55
N SER A 46 10.83 -5.41 -1.48
CA SER A 46 12.01 -6.22 -1.13
C SER A 46 13.08 -5.43 -0.38
N ALA A 47 13.21 -4.12 -0.65
CA ALA A 47 14.13 -3.25 0.06
C ALA A 47 13.64 -2.93 1.48
N LEU A 48 12.33 -2.72 1.67
CA LEU A 48 11.72 -2.44 2.97
C LEU A 48 11.61 -3.66 3.88
N VAL A 49 11.38 -4.83 3.30
CA VAL A 49 11.25 -6.11 4.02
C VAL A 49 12.19 -7.13 3.37
N PRO A 50 13.50 -7.05 3.66
CA PRO A 50 14.46 -7.96 3.10
C PRO A 50 14.24 -9.36 3.67
N ARG A 51 14.58 -10.37 2.86
CA ARG A 51 14.64 -11.74 3.33
C ARG A 51 15.78 -11.86 4.38
N ASP A 52 15.69 -12.83 5.28
CA ASP A 52 16.70 -13.12 6.32
C ASP A 52 16.84 -12.10 7.47
N ASN A 53 15.73 -11.77 8.15
CA ASN A 53 15.72 -10.96 9.37
C ASN A 53 16.39 -9.58 9.21
N TYR A 54 16.08 -8.88 8.12
CA TYR A 54 16.59 -7.53 7.85
C TYR A 54 18.11 -7.40 7.71
N LYS A 55 18.86 -8.52 7.56
CA LYS A 55 20.31 -8.48 7.35
C LYS A 55 20.71 -7.73 6.08
N ASP A 56 19.90 -7.87 5.04
CA ASP A 56 20.11 -7.21 3.75
C ASP A 56 19.42 -5.83 3.67
N PHE A 57 18.84 -5.34 4.78
CA PHE A 57 18.26 -4.01 4.81
C PHE A 57 19.36 -2.98 4.63
N ARG A 58 19.20 -2.08 3.65
CA ARG A 58 20.15 -1.01 3.36
C ARG A 58 19.41 0.29 3.16
N ALA A 59 19.63 1.23 4.08
CA ALA A 59 19.06 2.57 4.00
C ALA A 59 19.38 3.25 2.65
N GLU A 60 20.61 3.09 2.14
CA GLU A 60 21.01 3.60 0.82
C GLU A 60 20.12 3.12 -0.32
N ASP A 61 19.68 1.86 -0.30
CA ASP A 61 18.92 1.31 -1.42
C ASP A 61 17.50 1.88 -1.43
N ILE A 62 16.87 2.06 -0.26
CA ILE A 62 15.60 2.78 -0.15
C ILE A 62 15.76 4.25 -0.56
N CYS A 63 16.80 4.93 -0.09
CA CYS A 63 17.06 6.33 -0.48
C CYS A 63 17.25 6.49 -2.00
N LYS A 64 17.92 5.54 -2.66
CA LYS A 64 18.05 5.54 -4.13
C LYS A 64 16.71 5.36 -4.80
N LEU A 65 15.92 4.37 -4.39
CA LEU A 65 14.58 4.16 -4.94
C LEU A 65 13.70 5.40 -4.77
N MET A 66 13.75 6.05 -3.60
CA MET A 66 13.05 7.31 -3.37
C MET A 66 13.52 8.44 -4.29
N ASN A 67 14.82 8.51 -4.56
CA ASN A 67 15.41 9.46 -5.51
C ASN A 67 15.21 9.10 -6.98
N ASP A 68 14.87 7.86 -7.32
CA ASP A 68 14.63 7.48 -8.71
C ASP A 68 13.16 7.65 -9.07
N PHE A 69 12.26 7.45 -8.10
CA PHE A 69 10.82 7.38 -8.33
C PHE A 69 10.00 8.54 -7.74
N TYR A 70 10.48 9.20 -6.69
CA TYR A 70 9.68 10.15 -5.88
C TYR A 70 10.40 11.50 -5.65
N LEU A 71 11.26 11.92 -6.58
CA LEU A 71 12.11 13.12 -6.46
C LEU A 71 11.37 14.40 -6.08
N ASN A 72 10.09 14.49 -6.45
CA ASN A 72 9.28 15.71 -6.29
C ASN A 72 8.47 15.74 -4.98
N ASP A 73 8.32 14.62 -4.29
CA ASP A 73 7.45 14.53 -3.11
C ASP A 73 8.17 14.90 -1.80
N PHE A 74 9.49 15.05 -1.87
CA PHE A 74 10.36 15.34 -0.74
C PHE A 74 11.37 16.44 -1.05
N THR A 75 11.49 17.39 -0.12
CA THR A 75 12.57 18.38 -0.10
C THR A 75 13.93 17.73 0.19
N GLU A 76 15.02 18.41 -0.15
CA GLU A 76 16.38 17.92 0.15
C GLU A 76 16.62 17.72 1.67
N GLN A 77 15.99 18.54 2.50
CA GLN A 77 16.06 18.39 3.95
C GLN A 77 15.29 17.14 4.42
N GLU A 78 14.13 16.86 3.86
CA GLU A 78 13.36 15.64 4.16
C GLU A 78 14.13 14.39 3.72
N LYS A 79 14.80 14.41 2.56
CA LYS A 79 15.65 13.30 2.09
C LYS A 79 16.79 13.00 3.06
N LEU A 80 17.46 14.04 3.58
CA LEU A 80 18.51 13.87 4.58
C LEU A 80 17.98 13.27 5.88
N HIS A 81 16.84 13.79 6.37
CA HIS A 81 16.24 13.29 7.61
C HIS A 81 15.73 11.85 7.46
N MET A 82 15.16 11.53 6.29
CA MET A 82 14.74 10.18 5.92
C MET A 82 15.91 9.20 5.99
N LYS A 83 17.07 9.56 5.42
CA LYS A 83 18.27 8.71 5.49
C LYS A 83 18.67 8.40 6.94
N ILE A 84 18.76 9.43 7.78
CA ILE A 84 19.10 9.28 9.20
C ILE A 84 18.10 8.36 9.93
N GLN A 85 16.81 8.51 9.64
CA GLN A 85 15.78 7.62 10.22
C GLN A 85 15.92 6.17 9.74
N LEU A 86 16.21 5.95 8.46
CA LEU A 86 16.40 4.61 7.90
C LEU A 86 17.64 3.93 8.49
N ASP A 87 18.73 4.68 8.73
CA ASP A 87 19.92 4.15 9.40
C ASP A 87 19.61 3.71 10.84
N HIS A 88 18.83 4.49 11.59
CA HIS A 88 18.38 4.10 12.92
C HIS A 88 17.42 2.91 12.89
N PHE A 89 16.50 2.87 11.92
CA PHE A 89 15.58 1.75 11.74
C PHE A 89 16.33 0.46 11.40
N GLN A 90 17.38 0.52 10.58
CA GLN A 90 18.19 -0.65 10.25
C GLN A 90 18.79 -1.32 11.51
N LEU A 91 19.29 -0.52 12.45
CA LEU A 91 19.81 -1.02 13.72
C LEU A 91 18.70 -1.61 14.61
N ASP A 92 17.54 -0.96 14.67
CA ASP A 92 16.38 -1.42 15.47
C ASP A 92 15.75 -2.69 14.88
N ALA A 93 15.58 -2.76 13.56
CA ALA A 93 15.06 -3.93 12.86
C ALA A 93 15.95 -5.17 13.06
N TYR A 94 17.26 -4.98 13.13
CA TYR A 94 18.19 -6.06 13.45
C TYR A 94 18.05 -6.56 14.90
N GLN A 95 17.63 -5.71 15.85
CA GLN A 95 17.55 -6.06 17.27
C GLN A 95 16.14 -6.49 17.73
N SER A 96 15.10 -5.98 17.08
CA SER A 96 13.70 -6.24 17.47
C SER A 96 13.19 -7.57 16.93
N THR A 97 12.88 -8.49 17.83
CA THR A 97 12.28 -9.78 17.48
C THR A 97 10.88 -9.66 16.86
N GLU A 98 10.16 -8.55 17.09
CA GLU A 98 8.89 -8.28 16.43
C GLU A 98 9.07 -7.86 14.97
N LEU A 99 10.04 -7.00 14.67
CA LEU A 99 10.32 -6.56 13.30
C LEU A 99 10.84 -7.71 12.44
N GLN A 100 11.70 -8.57 12.99
CA GLN A 100 12.20 -9.75 12.28
C GLN A 100 11.12 -10.76 11.88
N LYS A 101 9.94 -10.72 12.51
CA LYS A 101 8.80 -11.59 12.13
C LYS A 101 8.03 -11.06 10.93
N ALA A 102 8.19 -9.78 10.58
CA ALA A 102 7.53 -9.21 9.41
C ALA A 102 8.21 -9.72 8.14
N SER A 103 7.44 -10.44 7.32
CA SER A 103 7.85 -10.99 6.02
C SER A 103 7.21 -10.26 4.84
N THR A 104 6.18 -9.45 5.10
CA THR A 104 5.48 -8.62 4.10
C THR A 104 5.38 -7.17 4.55
N ILE A 105 5.16 -6.23 3.61
CA ILE A 105 4.86 -4.82 3.94
C ILE A 105 3.68 -4.71 4.91
N VAL A 106 2.63 -5.52 4.70
CA VAL A 106 1.43 -5.52 5.55
C VAL A 106 1.79 -5.87 7.00
N GLU A 107 2.58 -6.92 7.19
CA GLU A 107 3.06 -7.32 8.52
C GLU A 107 3.97 -6.24 9.13
N LEU A 108 4.83 -5.62 8.33
CA LEU A 108 5.67 -4.50 8.78
C LEU A 108 4.80 -3.34 9.28
N CYS A 109 3.77 -2.92 8.53
CA CYS A 109 2.83 -1.88 8.96
C CYS A 109 2.16 -2.24 10.28
N GLN A 110 1.72 -3.49 10.43
CA GLN A 110 1.07 -3.94 11.65
C GLN A 110 2.04 -3.94 12.83
N VAL A 111 3.30 -4.35 12.64
CA VAL A 111 4.32 -4.30 13.69
C VAL A 111 4.60 -2.84 14.07
N LEU A 112 4.82 -1.96 13.10
CA LEU A 112 5.07 -0.54 13.35
C LEU A 112 3.94 0.13 14.13
N ALA A 113 2.69 -0.18 13.77
CA ALA A 113 1.51 0.31 14.49
C ALA A 113 1.42 -0.25 15.91
N LYS A 114 1.64 -1.56 16.10
CA LYS A 114 1.58 -2.22 17.42
C LYS A 114 2.67 -1.73 18.36
N THR A 115 3.89 -1.52 17.86
CA THR A 115 5.03 -1.08 18.68
C THR A 115 5.13 0.43 18.79
N ASN A 116 4.15 1.19 18.28
CA ASN A 116 4.17 2.66 18.18
C ASN A 116 5.42 3.21 17.47
N LYS A 117 6.06 2.40 16.63
CA LYS A 117 7.27 2.76 15.86
C LYS A 117 6.94 3.65 14.67
N SER A 118 5.68 3.69 14.22
CA SER A 118 5.19 4.68 13.24
C SER A 118 5.43 6.12 13.68
N SER A 119 5.35 6.43 14.98
CA SER A 119 5.64 7.77 15.51
C SER A 119 7.14 8.02 15.69
N ILE A 120 7.94 6.97 15.87
CA ILE A 120 9.40 7.05 16.02
C ILE A 120 10.06 7.25 14.66
N TYR A 121 9.53 6.59 13.62
CA TYR A 121 10.02 6.64 12.25
C TYR A 121 8.97 7.22 11.28
N PRO A 122 8.56 8.50 11.43
CA PRO A 122 7.50 9.10 10.63
C PRO A 122 7.81 9.15 9.13
N PHE A 123 9.09 9.21 8.72
CA PHE A 123 9.44 9.15 7.29
C PHE A 123 9.28 7.74 6.73
N LEU A 124 9.72 6.72 7.48
CA LEU A 124 9.49 5.33 7.10
C LEU A 124 7.99 5.04 7.01
N ASP A 125 7.21 5.48 8.00
CA ASP A 125 5.76 5.35 7.98
C ASP A 125 5.14 6.04 6.76
N ARG A 126 5.52 7.28 6.46
CA ARG A 126 5.07 8.01 5.27
C ARG A 126 5.41 7.26 3.98
N ILE A 127 6.63 6.74 3.86
CA ILE A 127 7.09 5.99 2.69
C ILE A 127 6.25 4.72 2.47
N ILE A 128 6.07 3.93 3.53
CA ILE A 128 5.33 2.68 3.48
C ILE A 128 3.88 2.91 3.08
N HIS A 129 3.30 4.06 3.46
CA HIS A 129 1.93 4.41 3.09
C HIS A 129 1.83 5.02 1.70
N LEU A 130 2.78 5.86 1.29
CA LEU A 130 2.71 6.61 0.04
C LEU A 130 3.00 5.72 -1.17
N VAL A 131 4.12 5.01 -1.13
CA VAL A 131 4.67 4.31 -2.31
C VAL A 131 3.74 3.21 -2.84
N PRO A 132 3.22 2.28 -2.01
CA PRO A 132 2.34 1.23 -2.50
C PRO A 132 1.03 1.77 -3.07
N ILE A 133 0.49 2.81 -2.43
CA ILE A 133 -0.75 3.45 -2.86
C ILE A 133 -0.55 4.13 -4.20
N GLU A 134 0.43 5.03 -4.32
CA GLU A 134 0.64 5.77 -5.57
C GLU A 134 0.92 4.84 -6.75
N ARG A 135 1.70 3.78 -6.53
CA ARG A 135 2.00 2.80 -7.58
C ARG A 135 0.82 1.94 -7.97
N ALA A 136 0.06 1.45 -7.01
CA ALA A 136 -1.14 0.71 -7.31
C ALA A 136 -2.17 1.61 -8.02
N PHE A 137 -2.26 2.91 -7.68
CA PHE A 137 -3.12 3.87 -8.37
C PHE A 137 -2.62 4.16 -9.79
N SER A 138 -1.31 4.29 -9.99
CA SER A 138 -0.71 4.46 -11.32
C SER A 138 -1.01 3.26 -12.22
N ALA A 139 -0.72 2.05 -11.74
CA ALA A 139 -1.03 0.81 -12.45
C ALA A 139 -2.53 0.70 -12.76
N MET A 140 -3.40 0.99 -11.79
CA MET A 140 -4.85 1.01 -11.98
C MET A 140 -5.28 2.04 -13.02
N LYS A 141 -4.70 3.24 -13.02
CA LYS A 141 -5.00 4.30 -14.02
C LYS A 141 -4.60 3.87 -15.43
N ILE A 142 -3.42 3.27 -15.58
CA ILE A 142 -2.94 2.74 -16.85
C ILE A 142 -3.90 1.65 -17.36
N MET A 143 -4.32 0.74 -16.49
CA MET A 143 -5.24 -0.34 -16.87
C MET A 143 -6.65 0.13 -17.18
N THR A 144 -7.21 1.03 -16.37
CA THR A 144 -8.55 1.60 -16.59
C THR A 144 -8.61 2.43 -17.88
N THR A 145 -7.58 3.21 -18.18
CA THR A 145 -7.46 3.93 -19.47
C THR A 145 -7.49 2.95 -20.64
N ARG A 146 -6.85 1.79 -20.51
CA ARG A 146 -6.83 0.78 -21.57
C ARG A 146 -8.12 0.04 -21.73
N LEU A 147 -8.74 -0.39 -20.62
CA LEU A 147 -10.08 -0.97 -20.65
C LEU A 147 -11.05 0.01 -21.30
N HIS A 148 -10.96 1.31 -20.98
CA HIS A 148 -11.79 2.31 -21.64
C HIS A 148 -11.57 2.37 -23.15
N ASN A 149 -10.32 2.39 -23.62
CA ASN A 149 -10.01 2.37 -25.05
C ASN A 149 -10.50 1.08 -25.75
N ILE A 150 -10.58 -0.05 -25.02
CA ILE A 150 -11.12 -1.31 -25.52
C ILE A 150 -12.66 -1.30 -25.50
N MET A 151 -13.27 -0.71 -24.48
CA MET A 151 -14.72 -0.55 -24.35
C MET A 151 -15.29 0.48 -25.32
N GLU A 152 -14.45 1.32 -25.94
CA GLU A 152 -14.84 2.16 -27.07
C GLU A 152 -15.14 1.32 -28.33
N ASP A 153 -14.73 0.04 -28.35
CA ASP A 153 -15.25 -0.98 -29.26
C ASP A 153 -16.61 -1.51 -28.74
N ASP A 154 -17.69 -1.05 -29.38
CA ASP A 154 -19.09 -1.34 -29.02
C ASP A 154 -19.39 -2.83 -28.84
N PHE A 155 -18.66 -3.72 -29.55
CA PHE A 155 -18.88 -5.16 -29.48
C PHE A 155 -18.34 -5.79 -28.19
N LEU A 156 -17.20 -5.30 -27.69
CA LEU A 156 -16.54 -5.85 -26.50
C LEU A 156 -17.02 -5.20 -25.19
N SER A 157 -17.49 -3.96 -25.26
CA SER A 157 -18.01 -3.16 -24.14
C SER A 157 -19.00 -3.91 -23.25
N THR A 158 -20.09 -4.42 -23.84
CA THR A 158 -21.18 -5.03 -23.07
C THR A 158 -20.76 -6.35 -22.40
N TYR A 159 -19.90 -7.13 -23.05
CA TYR A 159 -19.37 -8.37 -22.51
C TYR A 159 -18.39 -8.12 -21.36
N LEU A 160 -17.51 -7.12 -21.51
CA LEU A 160 -16.49 -6.78 -20.51
C LEU A 160 -17.08 -6.19 -19.24
N VAL A 161 -18.09 -5.31 -19.35
CA VAL A 161 -18.79 -4.76 -18.18
C VAL A 161 -19.41 -5.87 -17.35
N GLY A 162 -20.15 -6.80 -17.97
CA GLY A 162 -20.76 -7.92 -17.25
C GLY A 162 -19.75 -8.86 -16.59
N HIS A 163 -18.59 -9.07 -17.20
CA HIS A 163 -17.52 -9.87 -16.60
C HIS A 163 -16.89 -9.17 -15.40
N ILE A 164 -16.59 -7.86 -15.51
CA ILE A 164 -16.05 -7.05 -14.41
C ILE A 164 -17.02 -7.02 -13.24
N GLU A 165 -18.31 -6.75 -13.49
CA GLU A 165 -19.34 -6.71 -12.45
C GLU A 165 -19.46 -8.04 -11.73
N LYS A 166 -19.39 -9.15 -12.47
CA LYS A 166 -19.45 -10.50 -11.90
C LYS A 166 -18.23 -10.81 -11.03
N GLU A 167 -17.02 -10.54 -11.50
CA GLU A 167 -15.78 -10.80 -10.74
C GLU A 167 -15.74 -9.95 -9.45
N ILE A 168 -16.08 -8.66 -9.54
CA ILE A 168 -16.17 -7.78 -8.36
C ILE A 168 -17.22 -8.30 -7.37
N ALA A 169 -18.38 -8.76 -7.84
CA ALA A 169 -19.44 -9.28 -6.98
C ALA A 169 -19.08 -10.63 -6.33
N GLN A 170 -18.14 -11.40 -6.91
CA GLN A 170 -17.62 -12.63 -6.34
C GLN A 170 -16.58 -12.35 -5.25
N GLU A 171 -15.67 -11.40 -5.50
CA GLU A 171 -14.56 -11.09 -4.59
C GLU A 171 -15.00 -10.23 -3.41
N PHE A 172 -15.91 -9.27 -3.64
CA PHE A 172 -16.34 -8.32 -2.61
C PHE A 172 -17.82 -8.49 -2.24
N SER A 173 -18.08 -9.06 -1.05
CA SER A 173 -19.44 -9.07 -0.50
C SER A 173 -19.79 -7.74 0.17
N ALA A 174 -21.05 -7.33 0.04
CA ALA A 174 -21.55 -6.13 0.72
C ALA A 174 -21.35 -6.21 2.24
N ASP A 175 -21.50 -7.38 2.83
CA ASP A 175 -21.30 -7.61 4.27
C ASP A 175 -19.82 -7.46 4.68
N SER A 176 -18.87 -7.89 3.84
CA SER A 176 -17.44 -7.69 4.10
C SER A 176 -17.08 -6.21 4.07
N ILE A 177 -17.53 -5.48 3.03
CA ILE A 177 -17.33 -4.03 2.90
C ILE A 177 -17.93 -3.30 4.11
N ILE A 178 -19.18 -3.62 4.47
CA ILE A 178 -19.86 -3.01 5.61
C ILE A 178 -19.12 -3.31 6.92
N GLY A 179 -18.70 -4.55 7.14
CA GLY A 179 -17.94 -4.97 8.31
C GLY A 179 -16.64 -4.17 8.47
N GLU A 180 -15.91 -3.97 7.38
CA GLU A 180 -14.67 -3.18 7.36
C GLU A 180 -14.92 -1.71 7.66
N PHE A 181 -15.97 -1.12 7.07
CA PHE A 181 -16.40 0.25 7.36
C PHE A 181 -16.76 0.46 8.85
N TYR A 182 -17.37 -0.55 9.48
CA TYR A 182 -17.64 -0.50 10.92
C TYR A 182 -16.37 -0.58 11.77
N LEU A 183 -15.37 -1.39 11.38
CA LEU A 183 -14.06 -1.44 12.05
C LEU A 183 -13.32 -0.11 11.96
N MET A 184 -13.33 0.52 10.79
CA MET A 184 -12.74 1.86 10.56
C MET A 184 -13.40 2.93 11.43
N LYS A 185 -14.74 2.92 11.55
CA LYS A 185 -15.45 3.85 12.43
C LYS A 185 -15.14 3.61 13.91
N LYS A 186 -15.09 2.35 14.36
CA LYS A 186 -14.87 2.02 15.78
C LYS A 186 -13.52 2.53 16.30
N GLN A 187 -12.50 2.61 15.45
CA GLN A 187 -11.18 3.17 15.79
C GLN A 187 -11.19 4.71 15.93
N ARG A 188 -12.06 5.43 15.21
CA ARG A 188 -12.20 6.90 15.35
C ARG A 188 -12.96 7.34 16.60
N VAL A 189 -13.74 6.46 17.24
CA VAL A 189 -14.58 6.79 18.42
C VAL A 189 -13.85 6.60 19.77
N GLN A 190 -12.58 6.19 19.80
CA GLN A 190 -11.86 5.95 21.06
C GLN A 190 -11.34 7.20 21.80
N PHE A 191 -11.51 8.41 21.25
CA PHE A 191 -11.36 9.63 22.06
C PHE A 191 -12.62 9.85 22.92
N ARG A 192 -12.61 9.27 24.12
CA ARG A 192 -13.58 9.63 25.17
C ARG A 192 -13.39 11.11 25.52
N ILE A 193 -14.42 11.90 25.30
CA ILE A 193 -14.56 13.22 25.92
C ILE A 193 -14.57 12.99 27.44
N PRO A 194 -13.70 13.65 28.23
CA PRO A 194 -13.76 13.56 29.69
C PRO A 194 -15.11 14.10 30.16
N SER A 195 -15.81 13.31 30.95
CA SER A 195 -17.03 13.72 31.64
C SER A 195 -16.73 15.00 32.41
N ILE A 196 -17.37 16.11 32.04
CA ILE A 196 -17.39 17.31 32.89
C ILE A 196 -18.21 16.94 34.12
N GLU A 197 -17.51 16.77 35.24
CA GLU A 197 -18.10 16.73 36.58
C GLU A 197 -18.99 17.97 36.75
N LYS A 198 -20.29 17.74 36.94
CA LYS A 198 -21.15 18.76 37.53
C LYS A 198 -20.68 18.93 38.97
N TYR A 199 -20.07 20.07 39.27
CA TYR A 199 -20.01 20.56 40.64
C TYR A 199 -21.40 21.07 41.01
N ASP A 200 -21.93 20.50 42.09
CA ASP A 200 -23.16 20.91 42.77
C ASP A 200 -23.12 22.39 43.24
#